data_AF-A0A949XW12-F1
#
_entry.id   AF-A0A949XW12-F1
#
_cell.length_a   1.000
_cell.length_b   1.000
_cell.length_c   1.000
_cell.angle_alpha   90.00
_cell.angle_beta   90.00
_cell.angle_gamma   90.00
#
_symmetry.space_group_name_H-M   'P 1'
#
loop_
_entity.id
_entity.type
_entity.pdbx_description
1 polymer ?
#
loop_
_entity_poly.entity_id
_entity_poly.type
_entity_poly.pdbx_seq_one_letter_code
_entity_poly.pdbx_strand_id
1 'polypeptide(L)'
;MHPSPSFLMALVVILSLSLVVAMTVLGVVWSHVRGLPARTARLVDDLAQRQREMEGLMARIEASDSGRARPRVEWAPRAAPGPPSWASPDRRVDPAGPNATGGPTLIAVPNLAAPSTPATAAASAALGRRFGPIWDLFDAGVTPEEIARKTDQPIGQVELILALRRQLTPAMPAGRA
;
A
#
# COMPACT_ATOMS: atom_id res chain seq x y z
N MET A 1 23.12 23.68 -60.41
CA MET A 1 23.24 22.20 -60.42
C MET A 1 21.84 21.64 -60.27
N HIS A 2 21.26 21.10 -61.35
CA HIS A 2 19.93 20.52 -61.28
C HIS A 2 20.04 19.09 -60.70
N PRO A 3 19.25 18.76 -59.65
CA PRO A 3 19.26 17.41 -59.10
C PRO A 3 18.82 16.42 -60.19
N SER A 4 19.50 15.28 -60.26
CA SER A 4 19.14 14.23 -61.21
C SER A 4 17.74 13.68 -60.90
N PRO A 5 16.92 13.37 -61.92
CA PRO A 5 15.55 12.86 -61.70
C PRO A 5 15.54 11.54 -60.93
N SER A 6 16.61 10.74 -61.02
CA SER A 6 16.79 9.52 -60.23
C SER A 6 16.93 9.78 -58.73
N PHE A 7 17.59 10.89 -58.35
CA PHE A 7 17.73 11.27 -56.95
C PHE A 7 16.39 11.68 -56.34
N LEU A 8 15.56 12.42 -57.09
CA LEU A 8 14.21 12.78 -56.66
C LEU A 8 13.32 11.55 -56.48
N MET A 9 13.37 10.60 -57.41
CA MET A 9 12.61 9.34 -57.30
C MET A 9 13.04 8.51 -56.09
N ALA A 10 14.34 8.37 -55.84
CA ALA A 10 14.85 7.64 -54.68
C ALA A 10 14.39 8.28 -53.36
N LEU A 11 14.43 9.61 -53.28
CA LEU A 11 14.00 10.35 -52.10
C LEU A 11 12.51 10.18 -51.83
N VAL A 12 11.67 10.21 -52.86
CA VAL A 12 10.21 9.98 -52.73
C VAL A 12 9.93 8.56 -52.22
N VAL A 13 10.65 7.55 -52.71
CA VAL A 13 10.48 6.16 -52.26
C VAL A 13 10.91 5.98 -50.80
N ILE A 14 12.02 6.59 -50.40
CA ILE A 14 12.50 6.51 -49.00
C ILE A 14 11.52 7.23 -48.07
N LEU A 15 11.00 8.38 -48.48
CA LEU A 15 10.03 9.15 -47.69
C LEU A 15 8.69 8.41 -47.54
N SER A 16 8.19 7.78 -48.60
CA SER A 16 6.95 7.02 -48.52
C SER A 16 7.10 5.78 -47.63
N LEU A 17 8.24 5.08 -47.74
CA LEU A 17 8.54 3.92 -46.90
C LEU A 17 8.65 4.32 -45.42
N SER A 18 9.35 5.42 -45.11
CA SER A 18 9.49 5.90 -43.72
C SER A 18 8.16 6.35 -43.12
N LEU A 19 7.29 6.97 -43.92
CA LEU A 19 5.95 7.37 -43.49
C LEU A 19 5.07 6.16 -43.12
N VAL A 20 5.13 5.09 -43.92
CA VAL A 20 4.38 3.85 -43.64
C VAL A 20 4.87 3.19 -42.35
N VAL A 21 6.19 3.16 -42.14
CA VAL A 21 6.78 2.64 -40.90
C VAL A 21 6.37 3.50 -39.69
N ALA A 22 6.40 4.83 -39.81
CA ALA A 22 5.97 5.72 -38.73
C ALA A 22 4.50 5.52 -38.37
N MET A 23 3.62 5.39 -39.37
CA MET A 23 2.18 5.16 -39.16
C MET A 23 1.89 3.81 -38.49
N THR A 24 2.62 2.76 -38.87
CA THR A 24 2.44 1.43 -38.25
C THR A 24 2.91 1.42 -36.81
N VAL A 25 4.07 2.02 -36.49
CA VAL A 25 4.55 2.16 -35.11
C VAL A 25 3.56 2.96 -34.26
N LEU A 26 3.05 4.08 -34.79
CA LEU A 26 2.08 4.90 -34.08
C LEU A 26 0.78 4.13 -33.80
N GLY A 27 0.30 3.34 -34.77
CA GLY A 27 -0.86 2.47 -34.60
C GLY A 27 -0.67 1.38 -33.53
N VAL A 28 0.51 0.77 -33.47
CA VAL A 28 0.85 -0.25 -32.46
C VAL A 28 0.96 0.37 -31.07
N VAL A 29 1.62 1.52 -30.93
CA VAL A 29 1.71 2.23 -29.65
C VAL A 29 0.31 2.64 -29.19
N TRP A 30 -0.51 3.17 -30.10
CA TRP A 30 -1.88 3.58 -29.79
C TRP A 30 -2.76 2.40 -29.36
N SER A 31 -2.64 1.24 -30.01
CA SER A 31 -3.39 0.04 -29.61
C SER A 31 -2.95 -0.49 -28.25
N HIS A 32 -1.65 -0.40 -27.94
CA HIS A 32 -1.12 -0.78 -26.63
C HIS A 32 -1.60 0.14 -25.51
N VAL A 33 -1.62 1.45 -25.76
CA VAL A 33 -2.18 2.46 -24.82
C VAL A 33 -3.68 2.23 -24.59
N ARG A 34 -4.43 1.92 -25.65
CA ARG A 34 -5.86 1.58 -25.53
C ARG A 34 -6.14 0.21 -24.90
N GLY A 35 -5.15 -0.66 -24.77
CA GLY A 35 -5.27 -1.95 -24.07
C GLY A 35 -5.12 -1.86 -22.55
N LEU A 36 -4.60 -0.74 -22.02
CA LEU A 36 -4.39 -0.52 -20.59
C LEU A 36 -5.59 -0.01 -19.74
N PRO A 37 -6.75 0.45 -20.27
CA PRO A 37 -7.78 1.10 -19.45
C PRO A 37 -8.60 0.15 -18.58
N ALA A 38 -8.53 -1.17 -18.81
CA ALA A 38 -9.35 -2.12 -18.06
C ALA A 38 -8.92 -2.25 -16.58
N ARG A 39 -7.65 -1.99 -16.26
CA ARG A 39 -7.16 -2.02 -14.86
C ARG A 39 -7.39 -0.70 -14.14
N THR A 40 -7.24 0.43 -14.82
CA THR A 40 -7.48 1.75 -14.23
C THR A 40 -8.96 2.00 -13.99
N ALA A 41 -9.84 1.59 -14.90
CA ALA A 41 -11.29 1.68 -14.69
C ALA A 41 -11.73 0.95 -13.41
N ARG A 42 -11.24 -0.28 -13.20
CA ARG A 42 -11.54 -1.05 -11.98
C ARG A 42 -11.05 -0.40 -10.70
N LEU A 43 -9.91 0.28 -10.74
CA LEU A 43 -9.37 1.00 -9.57
C LEU A 43 -10.19 2.26 -9.26
N VAL A 44 -10.64 2.97 -10.31
CA VAL A 44 -11.52 4.13 -10.16
C VAL A 44 -12.88 3.70 -9.60
N ASP A 45 -13.43 2.58 -10.08
CA ASP A 45 -14.68 2.02 -9.57
C ASP A 45 -14.57 1.59 -8.10
N ASP A 46 -13.46 0.95 -7.71
CA ASP A 46 -13.20 0.56 -6.31
C ASP A 46 -13.09 1.80 -5.39
N LEU A 47 -12.40 2.85 -5.84
CA LEU A 47 -12.32 4.12 -5.10
C LEU A 47 -13.70 4.79 -4.96
N ALA A 48 -14.47 4.86 -6.04
CA ALA A 48 -15.81 5.42 -6.02
C ALA A 48 -16.78 4.61 -5.12
N GLN A 49 -16.57 3.29 -5.01
CA GLN A 49 -17.33 2.44 -4.10
C GLN A 49 -16.98 2.72 -2.64
N ARG A 50 -15.69 2.76 -2.29
CA ARG A 50 -15.26 3.08 -0.91
C ARG A 50 -15.72 4.46 -0.46
N GLN A 51 -15.70 5.45 -1.36
CA GLN A 51 -16.17 6.78 -1.04
C GLN A 51 -17.67 6.79 -0.69
N ARG A 52 -18.50 6.09 -1.46
CA ARG A 52 -19.94 5.96 -1.17
C ARG A 52 -20.21 5.24 0.15
N GLU A 53 -19.41 4.22 0.48
CA GLU A 53 -19.51 3.54 1.76
C GLU A 53 -19.16 4.47 2.93
N MET A 54 -18.10 5.28 2.81
CA MET A 54 -17.74 6.28 3.82
C MET A 54 -18.81 7.36 3.98
N GLU A 55 -19.35 7.87 2.87
CA GLU A 55 -20.45 8.85 2.89
C GLU A 55 -21.71 8.28 3.56
N GLY A 56 -22.04 7.01 3.29
CA GLY A 56 -23.15 6.32 3.93
C GLY A 56 -22.94 6.13 5.44
N LEU A 57 -21.72 5.81 5.87
CA LEU A 57 -21.38 5.70 7.30
C LEU A 57 -21.48 7.05 8.01
N MET A 58 -20.97 8.12 7.39
CA MET A 58 -21.08 9.48 7.94
C MET A 58 -22.53 9.92 8.08
N ALA A 59 -23.34 9.74 7.03
CA ALA A 59 -24.77 10.05 7.07
C ALA A 59 -25.51 9.27 8.17
N ARG A 60 -25.12 8.01 8.40
CA ARG A 60 -25.69 7.18 9.46
C ARG A 60 -25.30 7.64 10.87
N ILE A 61 -24.07 8.10 11.05
CA ILE A 61 -23.60 8.69 12.32
C ILE A 61 -24.34 10.01 12.59
N GLU A 62 -24.47 10.87 11.57
CA GLU A 62 -25.19 12.14 11.68
C GLU A 62 -26.68 11.94 11.99
N ALA A 63 -27.32 10.95 11.35
CA ALA A 63 -28.70 10.54 11.66
C ALA A 63 -28.84 9.98 13.09
N SER A 64 -27.80 9.31 13.61
CA SER A 64 -27.79 8.78 14.97
C SER A 64 -27.55 9.87 16.03
N ASP A 65 -26.80 10.93 15.69
CA ASP A 65 -26.52 12.06 16.57
C ASP A 65 -27.71 13.03 16.64
N SER A 66 -28.41 13.24 15.52
CA SER A 66 -29.64 14.03 15.46
C SER A 66 -30.85 13.39 16.16
N GLY A 67 -30.85 12.06 16.33
CA GLY A 67 -31.85 11.33 17.12
C GLY A 67 -31.60 11.32 18.64
N ARG A 68 -30.37 11.63 19.09
CA ARG A 68 -30.09 11.87 20.51
C ARG A 68 -30.29 13.33 20.82
N ALA A 69 -31.52 13.69 21.16
CA ALA A 69 -31.80 14.86 21.95
C ALA A 69 -30.83 14.87 23.14
N ARG A 70 -29.84 15.76 23.11
CA ARG A 70 -28.81 15.90 24.13
C ARG A 70 -29.52 16.00 25.49
N PRO A 71 -29.34 15.07 26.44
CA PRO A 71 -29.55 15.44 27.82
C PRO A 71 -28.48 16.50 28.11
N ARG A 72 -28.93 17.73 28.32
CA ARG A 72 -28.12 18.83 28.84
C ARG A 72 -27.47 18.31 30.12
N VAL A 73 -26.20 17.89 30.02
CA VAL A 73 -25.40 17.54 31.20
C VAL A 73 -25.04 18.84 31.88
N GLU A 74 -25.98 19.32 32.70
CA GLU A 74 -25.80 20.42 33.61
C GLU A 74 -24.87 19.93 34.72
N TRP A 75 -23.60 20.32 34.62
CA TRP A 75 -22.60 20.12 35.67
C TRP A 75 -22.99 20.97 36.90
N ALA A 76 -23.79 20.38 37.79
CA ALA A 76 -23.94 20.84 39.16
C ALA A 76 -23.08 19.93 40.07
N PRO A 77 -22.03 20.47 40.74
CA PRO A 77 -21.30 19.69 41.72
C PRO A 77 -22.03 19.76 43.07
N ARG A 78 -22.77 18.72 43.44
CA ARG A 78 -23.14 18.50 44.84
C ARG A 78 -22.96 17.03 45.24
N ALA A 79 -21.85 16.85 45.94
CA ALA A 79 -21.49 15.85 46.94
C ALA A 79 -22.32 14.56 47.13
N ALA A 80 -21.54 13.48 47.20
CA ALA A 80 -21.64 12.30 48.08
C ALA A 80 -22.46 11.06 47.63
N PRO A 81 -22.04 9.85 48.07
CA PRO A 81 -22.00 8.66 47.22
C PRO A 81 -22.93 7.53 47.69
N GLY A 82 -23.40 6.74 46.72
CA GLY A 82 -23.92 5.40 46.97
C GLY A 82 -24.64 4.84 45.74
N PRO A 83 -24.27 3.67 45.20
CA PRO A 83 -25.12 2.97 44.25
C PRO A 83 -25.94 1.91 44.97
N PRO A 84 -27.23 1.77 44.64
CA PRO A 84 -27.56 0.48 44.04
C PRO A 84 -28.62 0.53 42.93
N SER A 85 -28.28 -0.24 41.88
CA SER A 85 -29.07 -1.38 41.39
C SER A 85 -30.25 -1.14 40.41
N TRP A 86 -30.30 -2.10 39.46
CA TRP A 86 -31.42 -2.86 38.86
C TRP A 86 -32.29 -2.36 37.68
N ALA A 87 -32.37 -3.26 36.67
CA ALA A 87 -33.29 -3.46 35.51
C ALA A 87 -32.90 -2.75 34.18
N SER A 88 -32.25 -3.37 33.16
CA SER A 88 -32.57 -4.51 32.23
C SER A 88 -33.75 -4.25 31.27
N PRO A 89 -33.82 -4.80 30.01
CA PRO A 89 -33.06 -5.95 29.47
C PRO A 89 -32.55 -5.88 28.00
N ASP A 90 -31.76 -6.91 27.65
CA ASP A 90 -31.57 -7.55 26.31
C ASP A 90 -30.83 -6.78 25.20
N ARG A 91 -29.72 -7.25 24.62
CA ARG A 91 -29.40 -8.60 24.13
C ARG A 91 -27.88 -8.75 23.96
N ARG A 92 -27.24 -9.70 24.64
CA ARG A 92 -25.80 -10.01 24.53
C ARG A 92 -25.62 -11.34 23.81
N VAL A 93 -24.83 -11.35 22.74
CA VAL A 93 -24.26 -12.55 22.13
C VAL A 93 -22.91 -12.78 22.80
N ASP A 94 -22.77 -13.87 23.55
CA ASP A 94 -21.45 -14.37 24.00
C ASP A 94 -20.74 -15.07 22.84
N PRO A 95 -19.40 -14.94 22.79
CA PRO A 95 -18.63 -16.15 23.07
C PRO A 95 -17.51 -15.94 24.10
N ALA A 96 -17.58 -16.82 25.11
CA ALA A 96 -16.59 -17.35 26.05
C ALA A 96 -15.13 -16.85 26.05
N GLY A 97 -14.63 -16.50 27.26
CA GLY A 97 -13.25 -16.82 27.68
C GLY A 97 -12.60 -15.78 28.62
N PRO A 98 -12.02 -16.17 29.77
CA PRO A 98 -12.05 -15.38 31.00
C PRO A 98 -10.79 -14.53 31.17
N ASN A 99 -10.74 -13.33 30.57
CA ASN A 99 -9.83 -12.25 30.99
C ASN A 99 -10.15 -10.90 30.30
N ALA A 100 -11.41 -10.67 29.94
CA ALA A 100 -11.83 -9.39 29.35
C ALA A 100 -11.99 -8.31 30.43
N THR A 101 -10.87 -7.92 31.05
CA THR A 101 -10.76 -6.67 31.80
C THR A 101 -10.72 -5.55 30.75
N GLY A 102 -11.75 -4.71 30.74
CA GLY A 102 -11.94 -3.63 29.76
C GLY A 102 -10.83 -2.59 29.78
N GLY A 103 -9.77 -2.86 29.04
CA GLY A 103 -8.79 -1.89 28.57
C GLY A 103 -8.93 -1.65 27.06
N PRO A 104 -8.28 -0.62 26.51
CA PRO A 104 -8.26 -0.36 25.07
C PRO A 104 -7.84 -1.64 24.34
N THR A 105 -8.57 -2.02 23.30
CA THR A 105 -8.21 -3.15 22.43
C THR A 105 -6.86 -2.87 21.80
N LEU A 106 -5.79 -3.41 22.39
CA LEU A 106 -4.46 -3.34 21.84
C LEU A 106 -4.43 -4.23 20.59
N ILE A 107 -4.34 -3.61 19.41
CA ILE A 107 -3.92 -4.34 18.21
C ILE A 107 -2.53 -4.88 18.54
N ALA A 108 -2.40 -6.20 18.68
CA ALA A 108 -1.13 -6.84 18.97
C ALA A 108 -0.17 -6.56 17.80
N VAL A 109 0.71 -5.58 17.98
CA VAL A 109 1.80 -5.32 17.05
C VAL A 109 2.72 -6.55 17.11
N PRO A 110 2.91 -7.28 15.99
CA PRO A 110 3.80 -8.43 15.98
C PRO A 110 5.17 -8.01 16.49
N ASN A 111 5.65 -8.67 17.54
CA ASN A 111 6.99 -8.43 18.06
C ASN A 111 8.02 -8.87 17.02
N LEU A 112 8.61 -7.90 16.33
CA LEU A 112 9.60 -8.13 15.27
C LEU A 112 10.96 -8.62 15.81
N ALA A 113 11.14 -8.63 17.14
CA ALA A 113 12.32 -9.20 17.81
C ALA A 113 12.11 -10.66 18.26
N ALA A 114 10.98 -11.29 17.88
CA ALA A 114 10.74 -12.69 18.23
C ALA A 114 11.81 -13.61 17.62
N PRO A 115 12.26 -14.64 18.36
CA PRO A 115 13.29 -15.56 17.89
C PRO A 115 12.88 -16.21 16.58
N SER A 116 13.85 -16.34 15.67
CA SER A 116 13.65 -16.85 14.32
C SER A 116 13.00 -18.24 14.37
N THR A 117 11.72 -18.30 14.01
CA THR A 117 11.02 -19.58 13.85
C THR A 117 11.46 -20.23 12.52
N PRO A 118 11.32 -21.55 12.35
CA PRO A 118 11.58 -22.19 11.05
C PRO A 118 10.76 -21.59 9.90
N ALA A 119 9.55 -21.07 10.18
CA ALA A 119 8.76 -20.31 9.21
C ALA A 119 9.41 -18.97 8.83
N THR A 120 10.01 -18.26 9.80
CA THR A 120 10.78 -17.02 9.58
C THR A 120 12.01 -17.28 8.72
N ALA A 121 12.71 -18.41 8.92
CA ALA A 121 13.88 -18.79 8.12
C ALA A 121 13.51 -19.17 6.67
N ALA A 122 12.37 -19.83 6.45
CA ALA A 122 11.88 -20.10 5.10
C ALA A 122 11.47 -18.80 4.37
N ALA A 123 10.80 -17.89 5.07
CA ALA A 123 10.42 -16.58 4.55
C ALA A 123 11.64 -15.70 4.22
N SER A 124 12.69 -15.74 5.05
CA SER A 124 13.93 -15.00 4.82
C SER A 124 14.67 -15.49 3.58
N ALA A 125 14.77 -16.80 3.38
CA ALA A 125 15.35 -17.40 2.18
C ALA A 125 14.57 -17.05 0.91
N ALA A 126 13.24 -17.01 0.99
CA ALA A 126 12.40 -16.57 -0.12
C ALA A 126 12.59 -15.08 -0.45
N LEU A 127 12.71 -14.22 0.57
CA LEU A 127 13.00 -12.80 0.40
C LEU A 127 14.35 -12.58 -0.27
N GLY A 128 15.39 -13.29 0.15
CA GLY A 128 16.73 -13.15 -0.42
C GLY A 128 16.82 -13.57 -1.87
N ARG A 129 16.06 -14.59 -2.29
CA ARG A 129 15.96 -14.94 -3.71
C ARG A 129 15.26 -13.85 -4.54
N ARG A 130 14.23 -13.21 -3.99
CA ARG A 130 13.42 -12.22 -4.71
C ARG A 130 14.09 -10.84 -4.79
N PHE A 131 14.79 -10.45 -3.73
CA PHE A 131 15.37 -9.11 -3.59
C PHE A 131 16.90 -9.11 -3.56
N GLY A 132 17.55 -10.24 -3.83
CA GLY A 132 19.01 -10.35 -3.95
C GLY A 132 19.64 -9.24 -4.79
N PRO A 133 19.14 -8.92 -5.99
CA PRO A 133 19.70 -7.84 -6.80
C PRO A 133 19.70 -6.46 -6.13
N ILE A 134 18.69 -6.16 -5.30
CA ILE A 134 18.61 -4.90 -4.53
C ILE A 134 19.62 -4.92 -3.39
N TRP A 135 19.79 -6.09 -2.75
CA TRP A 135 20.76 -6.27 -1.67
C TRP A 135 22.19 -6.18 -2.16
N ASP A 136 22.50 -6.76 -3.33
CA ASP A 136 23.82 -6.71 -3.96
C ASP A 136 24.21 -5.27 -4.32
N LEU A 137 23.27 -4.48 -4.85
CA LEU A 137 23.49 -3.06 -5.13
C LEU A 137 23.76 -2.27 -3.85
N PHE A 138 23.05 -2.57 -2.78
CA PHE A 138 23.28 -1.92 -1.49
C PHE A 138 24.63 -2.32 -0.87
N ASP A 139 25.03 -3.59 -1.00
CA ASP A 139 26.35 -4.08 -0.56
C ASP A 139 27.50 -3.48 -1.38
N ALA A 140 27.24 -3.14 -2.65
CA ALA A 140 28.16 -2.37 -3.49
C ALA A 140 28.24 -0.88 -3.11
N GLY A 141 27.53 -0.44 -2.07
CA GLY A 141 27.54 0.93 -1.56
C GLY A 141 26.63 1.90 -2.30
N VAL A 142 25.72 1.41 -3.16
CA VAL A 142 24.76 2.25 -3.87
C VAL A 142 23.69 2.75 -2.90
N THR A 143 23.38 4.05 -2.93
CA THR A 143 22.38 4.63 -2.03
C THR A 143 20.96 4.18 -2.40
N PRO A 144 20.01 4.13 -1.44
CA PRO A 144 18.63 3.73 -1.70
C PRO A 144 17.94 4.54 -2.81
N GLU A 145 18.22 5.85 -2.90
CA GLU A 145 17.69 6.74 -3.94
C GLU A 145 18.17 6.31 -5.33
N GLU A 146 19.43 5.91 -5.44
CA GLU A 146 20.00 5.51 -6.71
C GLU A 146 19.59 4.09 -7.12
N ILE A 147 19.41 3.19 -6.15
CA ILE A 147 18.79 1.88 -6.39
C ILE A 147 17.35 2.06 -6.90
N ALA A 148 16.56 2.92 -6.26
CA ALA A 148 15.19 3.21 -6.68
C ALA A 148 15.13 3.68 -8.14
N ARG A 149 16.00 4.63 -8.53
CA ARG A 149 16.11 5.08 -9.92
C ARG A 149 16.55 3.98 -10.88
N LYS A 150 17.54 3.16 -10.52
CA LYS A 150 18.08 2.08 -11.39
C LYS A 150 17.09 0.94 -11.60
N THR A 151 16.27 0.65 -10.58
CA THR A 151 15.32 -0.47 -10.58
C THR A 151 13.90 -0.08 -10.96
N ASP A 152 13.64 1.21 -11.19
CA ASP A 152 12.31 1.79 -11.42
C ASP A 152 11.31 1.40 -10.31
N GLN A 153 11.78 1.42 -9.06
CA GLN A 153 10.97 1.11 -7.88
C GLN A 153 10.78 2.36 -7.00
N PRO A 154 9.64 2.48 -6.29
CA PRO A 154 9.47 3.54 -5.31
C PRO A 154 10.52 3.48 -4.20
N ILE A 155 11.06 4.64 -3.80
CA ILE A 155 12.10 4.72 -2.76
C ILE A 155 11.68 4.05 -1.44
N GLY A 156 10.44 4.24 -1.00
CA GLY A 156 9.92 3.61 0.22
C GLY A 156 9.88 2.08 0.14
N GLN A 157 9.72 1.51 -1.06
CA GLN A 157 9.76 0.06 -1.25
C GLN A 157 11.20 -0.45 -1.10
N VAL A 158 12.18 0.25 -1.66
CA VAL A 158 13.61 -0.09 -1.50
C VAL A 158 14.02 -0.01 -0.03
N GLU A 159 13.65 1.05 0.67
CA GLU A 159 13.93 1.20 2.10
C GLU A 159 13.31 0.09 2.95
N LEU A 160 12.06 -0.30 2.65
CA LEU A 160 11.39 -1.41 3.33
C LEU A 160 12.13 -2.72 3.12
N ILE A 161 12.54 -3.03 1.89
CA ILE A 161 13.31 -4.24 1.54
C ILE A 161 14.64 -4.26 2.30
N LEU A 162 15.32 -3.12 2.43
CA LEU A 162 16.57 -2.99 3.18
C LEU A 162 16.36 -3.06 4.71
N ALA A 163 15.25 -2.53 5.22
CA ALA A 163 14.86 -2.68 6.63
C ALA A 163 14.57 -4.15 6.98
N LEU A 164 13.87 -4.87 6.11
CA LEU A 164 13.61 -6.30 6.26
C LEU A 164 14.92 -7.10 6.28
N ARG A 165 15.88 -6.78 5.40
CA ARG A 165 17.20 -7.41 5.42
C ARG A 165 17.92 -7.21 6.76
N ARG A 166 17.91 -5.99 7.32
CA ARG A 166 18.53 -5.70 8.62
C ARG A 166 17.91 -6.48 9.78
N GLN A 167 16.62 -6.80 9.70
CA GLN A 167 15.94 -7.64 10.69
C GLN A 167 16.31 -9.13 10.54
N LEU A 168 16.58 -9.57 9.30
CA LEU A 168 16.95 -10.95 8.97
C LEU A 168 18.41 -11.28 9.27
N THR A 169 19.29 -10.28 9.24
CA THR A 169 20.67 -10.40 9.71
C THR A 169 20.69 -10.02 11.18
N PRO A 170 20.55 -10.98 12.12
CA PRO A 170 20.73 -10.65 13.53
C PRO A 170 22.11 -10.01 13.70
N ALA A 171 22.16 -8.83 14.30
CA ALA A 171 23.41 -8.24 14.71
C ALA A 171 24.13 -9.28 15.58
N MET A 172 25.27 -9.81 15.10
CA MET A 172 26.16 -10.57 15.97
C MET A 172 26.42 -9.67 17.18
N PRO A 173 26.16 -10.11 18.42
CA PRO A 173 26.59 -9.35 19.58
C PRO A 173 28.11 -9.22 19.46
N ALA A 174 28.58 -7.99 19.26
CA ALA A 174 29.99 -7.66 19.34
C ALA A 174 30.50 -8.22 20.66
N GLY A 175 31.42 -9.17 20.56
CA GLY A 175 31.96 -9.89 21.70
C GLY A 175 32.47 -8.91 22.74
N ARG A 176 32.05 -9.13 23.99
CA ARG A 176 32.77 -8.66 25.17
C ARG A 176 34.20 -9.20 25.06
N ALA A 177 35.16 -8.29 24.96
CA ALA A 177 36.52 -8.48 25.45
C ALA A 177 36.64 -7.67 26.75
#